data_AF-A0A9Q1QF76-F1
#
_entry.id   AF-A0A9Q1QF76-F1
#
_cell.length_a   1.000
_cell.length_b   1.000
_cell.length_c   1.000
_cell.angle_alpha   90.00
_cell.angle_beta   90.00
_cell.angle_gamma   90.00
#
_symmetry.space_group_name_H-M   'P 1'
#
loop_
_entity.id
_entity.type
_entity.pdbx_description
1 polymer ?
#
loop_
_entity_poly.entity_id
_entity_poly.type
_entity_poly.pdbx_seq_one_letter_code
_entity_poly.pdbx_strand_id
1 'polypeptide(L)'
;MYISQNELCDFLLQNLSARLEREILLSDMSAFKAANPDAVFEDFIRWHSPGDWESDAIEDSRVSETKMNNDWPPRGRLSSRMSEHGNFWRKLWNDAPALAASEQKPLFDANREGEKILHYLETLQPHQLLEQMVCAAFRATAETLNQTSFGDVDQMKSKLDQLCLTVASMLRPLQGNQLSRDSEVFEDLKQLCATFGNIERFTILAASLHRKFIRAPRLSREIFSDYNNFYCLKIGNSAVEGDIPKEFEQKQEVRIEERNVVADLFVPPSANQSWRKVISMGNLLNGHEPELREIIFRMREEVDGNHYAAHSPVDVDSRHDIETYRMYIRGTSNDLGVALSVVSYD
;
A
#
# COMPACT_ATOMS: atom_id res chain seq x y z
N MET A 1 -20.20 25.39 20.43
CA MET A 1 -20.32 26.47 19.43
C MET A 1 -19.31 26.17 18.33
N TYR A 2 -19.64 25.18 17.50
CA TYR A 2 -18.80 24.60 16.44
C TYR A 2 -19.35 25.10 15.10
N ILE A 3 -19.09 26.36 14.79
CA ILE A 3 -19.44 27.01 13.53
C ILE A 3 -18.29 27.97 13.26
N SER A 4 -17.46 27.74 12.23
CA SER A 4 -16.70 28.84 11.57
C SER A 4 -15.72 28.44 10.47
N GLN A 5 -15.34 27.17 10.25
CA GLN A 5 -14.40 26.83 9.15
C GLN A 5 -14.94 25.83 8.13
N ASN A 6 -15.58 24.73 8.56
CA ASN A 6 -16.19 23.79 7.60
C ASN A 6 -17.39 24.41 6.88
N GLU A 7 -18.24 25.16 7.59
CA GLU A 7 -19.34 25.91 6.94
C GLU A 7 -18.82 27.01 6.01
N LEU A 8 -17.64 27.59 6.27
CA LEU A 8 -17.06 28.64 5.43
C LEU A 8 -16.43 28.05 4.16
N CYS A 9 -15.74 26.90 4.27
CA CYS A 9 -15.26 26.15 3.11
C CYS A 9 -16.41 25.54 2.31
N ASP A 10 -17.41 24.94 2.94
CA ASP A 10 -18.59 24.38 2.25
C ASP A 10 -19.42 25.49 1.63
N PHE A 11 -19.60 26.64 2.28
CA PHE A 11 -20.26 27.81 1.71
C PHE A 11 -19.44 28.40 0.56
N LEU A 12 -18.12 28.49 0.66
CA LEU A 12 -17.27 28.96 -0.43
C LEU A 12 -17.25 27.99 -1.60
N LEU A 13 -17.18 26.68 -1.37
CA LEU A 13 -17.22 25.62 -2.38
C LEU A 13 -18.59 25.52 -3.03
N GLN A 14 -19.68 25.64 -2.28
CA GLN A 14 -21.04 25.70 -2.82
C GLN A 14 -21.26 26.98 -3.64
N ASN A 15 -20.76 28.13 -3.18
CA ASN A 15 -20.84 29.38 -3.95
C ASN A 15 -19.95 29.34 -5.20
N LEU A 16 -18.79 28.68 -5.15
CA LEU A 16 -17.92 28.44 -6.30
C LEU A 16 -18.58 27.48 -7.28
N SER A 17 -19.15 26.36 -6.82
CA SER A 17 -19.90 25.41 -7.65
C SER A 17 -21.09 26.07 -8.31
N ALA A 18 -21.92 26.78 -7.53
CA ALA A 18 -23.08 27.49 -8.05
C ALA A 18 -22.70 28.61 -9.04
N ARG A 19 -21.56 29.30 -8.82
CA ARG A 19 -21.06 30.31 -9.76
C ARG A 19 -20.53 29.67 -11.04
N LEU A 20 -19.80 28.57 -10.95
CA LEU A 20 -19.30 27.83 -12.11
C LEU A 20 -20.44 27.22 -12.91
N GLU A 21 -21.41 26.59 -12.26
CA GLU A 21 -22.63 26.06 -12.88
C GLU A 21 -23.40 27.16 -13.61
N ARG A 22 -23.49 28.37 -13.01
CA ARG A 22 -24.08 29.53 -13.67
C ARG A 22 -23.28 29.97 -14.92
N GLU A 23 -21.96 30.08 -14.82
CA GLU A 23 -21.11 30.54 -15.92
C GLU A 23 -21.11 29.53 -17.09
N ILE A 24 -21.09 28.23 -16.80
CA ILE A 24 -21.23 27.15 -17.78
C ILE A 24 -22.58 27.24 -18.47
N LEU A 25 -23.67 27.32 -17.69
CA LEU A 25 -25.01 27.38 -18.25
C LEU A 25 -25.23 28.63 -19.12
N LEU A 26 -24.70 29.79 -18.70
CA LEU A 26 -24.76 31.02 -19.49
C LEU A 26 -23.99 30.90 -20.81
N SER A 27 -22.82 30.24 -20.78
CA SER A 27 -22.01 29.95 -21.96
C SER A 27 -22.75 29.03 -22.95
N ASP A 28 -23.36 27.95 -22.44
CA ASP A 28 -24.15 27.01 -23.22
C ASP A 28 -25.36 27.70 -23.88
N MET A 29 -26.11 28.51 -23.12
CA MET A 29 -27.24 29.28 -23.64
C MET A 29 -26.80 30.26 -24.72
N SER A 30 -25.66 30.92 -24.53
CA SER A 30 -25.12 31.88 -25.49
C SER A 30 -24.73 31.21 -26.81
N ALA A 31 -24.05 30.07 -26.73
CA ALA A 31 -23.67 29.27 -27.90
C ALA A 31 -24.89 28.70 -28.63
N PHE A 32 -25.88 28.23 -27.88
CA PHE A 32 -27.11 27.69 -28.45
C PHE A 32 -27.91 28.77 -29.20
N LYS A 33 -28.04 29.97 -28.65
CA LYS A 33 -28.67 31.11 -29.32
C LYS A 33 -27.93 31.53 -30.60
N ALA A 34 -26.60 31.52 -30.57
CA ALA A 34 -25.80 31.86 -31.74
C ALA A 34 -25.96 30.83 -32.87
N ALA A 35 -26.05 29.54 -32.52
CA ALA A 35 -26.26 28.47 -33.48
C ALA A 35 -27.70 28.38 -34.00
N ASN A 36 -28.69 28.83 -33.20
CA ASN A 36 -30.11 28.75 -33.52
C ASN A 36 -30.78 30.11 -33.36
N PRO A 37 -30.74 30.97 -34.40
CA PRO A 37 -31.47 32.24 -34.41
C PRO A 37 -32.97 32.02 -34.14
N ASP A 38 -33.60 32.96 -33.43
CA ASP A 38 -35.02 32.94 -33.05
C ASP A 38 -35.45 31.79 -32.11
N ALA A 39 -34.51 30.95 -31.64
CA ALA A 39 -34.81 29.92 -30.67
C ALA A 39 -35.34 30.52 -29.35
N VAL A 40 -36.31 29.83 -28.75
CA VAL A 40 -36.87 30.21 -27.45
C VAL A 40 -36.31 29.34 -26.32
N PHE A 41 -36.59 29.73 -25.07
CA PHE A 41 -36.09 29.01 -23.89
C PHE A 41 -36.51 27.53 -23.90
N GLU A 42 -37.72 27.26 -24.38
CA GLU A 42 -38.29 25.93 -24.51
C GLU A 42 -37.47 25.04 -25.45
N ASP A 43 -36.93 25.59 -26.54
CA ASP A 43 -36.05 24.84 -27.46
C ASP A 43 -34.71 24.49 -26.80
N PHE A 44 -34.16 25.41 -26.01
CA PHE A 44 -32.96 25.15 -25.22
C PHE A 44 -33.16 24.06 -24.19
N ILE A 45 -34.28 24.07 -23.44
CA ILE A 45 -34.57 23.03 -22.44
C ILE A 45 -34.73 21.66 -23.10
N ARG A 46 -35.41 21.58 -24.24
CA ARG A 46 -35.54 20.32 -25.00
C ARG A 46 -34.20 19.71 -25.40
N TRP A 47 -33.19 20.54 -25.65
CA TRP A 47 -31.85 20.11 -26.01
C TRP A 47 -30.97 19.83 -24.78
N HIS A 48 -30.91 20.76 -23.82
CA HIS A 48 -29.99 20.75 -22.68
C HIS A 48 -30.48 19.89 -21.51
N SER A 49 -31.80 19.86 -21.28
CA SER A 49 -32.43 19.04 -20.23
C SER A 49 -33.70 18.35 -20.76
N PRO A 50 -33.58 17.29 -21.58
CA PRO A 50 -34.73 16.59 -22.16
C PRO A 50 -35.73 16.06 -21.11
N GLY A 51 -35.25 15.74 -19.90
CA GLY A 51 -36.11 15.31 -18.78
C GLY A 51 -37.01 16.42 -18.22
N ASP A 52 -36.76 17.68 -18.55
CA ASP A 52 -37.59 18.83 -18.19
C ASP A 52 -38.61 19.22 -19.25
N TRP A 53 -38.74 18.42 -20.31
CA TRP A 53 -39.76 18.60 -21.34
C TRP A 53 -40.83 17.51 -21.25
N GLU A 54 -42.04 17.89 -20.83
CA GLU A 54 -43.21 17.01 -20.78
C GLU A 54 -43.88 17.01 -22.16
N SER A 55 -43.83 15.89 -22.88
CA SER A 55 -44.51 15.75 -24.16
C SER A 55 -45.99 15.48 -23.96
N ASP A 56 -46.87 16.17 -24.69
CA ASP A 56 -48.34 15.98 -24.63
C ASP A 56 -48.82 14.70 -25.35
N ALA A 57 -47.94 13.70 -25.52
CA ALA A 57 -48.29 12.43 -26.12
C ALA A 57 -49.18 11.64 -25.14
N ILE A 58 -50.48 11.71 -25.40
CA ILE A 58 -51.51 10.86 -24.80
C ILE A 58 -51.02 9.40 -24.88
N GLU A 59 -51.00 8.71 -23.73
CA GLU A 59 -50.95 7.25 -23.65
C GLU A 59 -52.19 6.66 -24.34
N ASP A 60 -52.19 6.59 -25.67
CA ASP A 60 -53.10 5.71 -26.39
C ASP A 60 -52.28 4.67 -27.15
N SER A 61 -51.98 3.61 -26.39
CA SER A 61 -51.92 2.21 -26.79
C SER A 61 -52.13 1.88 -28.29
N ARG A 62 -51.11 1.21 -28.86
CA ARG A 62 -51.18 0.23 -29.95
C ARG A 62 -51.33 0.76 -31.39
N VAL A 63 -50.45 0.19 -32.21
CA VAL A 63 -50.49 0.00 -33.67
C VAL A 63 -49.89 1.11 -34.53
N SER A 64 -49.00 0.64 -35.43
CA SER A 64 -48.51 1.25 -36.66
C SER A 64 -47.27 2.15 -36.56
N GLU A 65 -46.13 1.49 -36.70
CA GLU A 65 -45.05 1.94 -37.59
C GLU A 65 -45.64 2.59 -38.85
N THR A 66 -45.08 3.72 -39.26
CA THR A 66 -45.49 4.59 -40.38
C THR A 66 -46.40 5.75 -39.98
N LYS A 67 -45.80 6.80 -39.40
CA LYS A 67 -46.12 8.21 -39.70
C LYS A 67 -44.98 9.09 -39.19
N MET A 68 -44.16 9.58 -40.10
CA MET A 68 -43.40 10.81 -39.86
C MET A 68 -44.42 11.95 -39.70
N ASN A 69 -44.90 12.17 -38.48
CA ASN A 69 -45.64 13.38 -38.15
C ASN A 69 -44.63 14.52 -38.06
N ASN A 70 -44.44 15.23 -39.18
CA ASN A 70 -43.76 16.51 -39.26
C ASN A 70 -44.61 17.64 -38.65
N ASP A 71 -45.17 17.42 -37.46
CA ASP A 71 -45.82 18.49 -36.68
C ASP A 71 -44.69 19.29 -35.98
N TRP A 72 -44.05 20.16 -36.77
CA TRP A 72 -43.14 21.17 -36.27
C TRP A 72 -43.90 22.49 -36.08
N PRO A 73 -43.83 23.14 -34.90
CA PRO A 73 -43.03 22.78 -33.73
C PRO A 73 -43.65 21.63 -32.88
N PRO A 74 -42.82 20.79 -32.24
CA PRO A 74 -43.30 19.66 -31.43
C PRO A 74 -44.13 20.12 -30.23
N ARG A 75 -45.25 19.44 -30.00
CA ARG A 75 -46.17 19.76 -28.89
C ARG A 75 -45.63 19.24 -27.56
N GLY A 76 -45.72 20.07 -26.53
CA GLY A 76 -45.30 19.74 -25.17
C GLY A 76 -45.16 21.00 -24.31
N ARG A 77 -44.79 20.81 -23.05
CA ARG A 77 -44.64 21.88 -22.06
C ARG A 77 -43.41 21.64 -21.19
N LEU A 78 -42.95 22.70 -20.55
CA LEU A 78 -41.89 22.62 -19.55
C LEU A 78 -42.38 21.89 -18.29
N SER A 79 -41.48 21.18 -17.64
CA SER A 79 -41.70 20.57 -16.33
C SER A 79 -42.13 21.62 -15.29
N SER A 80 -42.81 21.18 -14.24
CA SER A 80 -43.28 22.05 -13.15
C SER A 80 -42.19 22.99 -12.61
N ARG A 81 -40.94 22.49 -12.42
CA ARG A 81 -39.80 23.29 -11.94
C ARG A 81 -39.27 24.30 -12.96
N MET A 82 -39.35 24.01 -14.26
CA MET A 82 -38.90 24.90 -15.33
C MET A 82 -39.97 25.93 -15.74
N SER A 83 -41.23 25.66 -15.40
CA SER A 83 -42.38 26.56 -15.60
C SER A 83 -42.61 27.52 -14.43
N GLU A 84 -41.89 27.37 -13.32
CA GLU A 84 -42.07 28.17 -12.11
C GLU A 84 -41.80 29.67 -12.34
N HIS A 85 -42.63 30.52 -11.72
CA HIS A 85 -42.49 31.97 -11.82
C HIS A 85 -41.18 32.41 -11.15
N GLY A 86 -40.34 33.12 -11.91
CA GLY A 86 -39.04 33.58 -11.42
C GLY A 86 -37.90 32.56 -11.54
N ASN A 87 -38.11 31.47 -12.29
CA ASN A 87 -37.11 30.46 -12.60
C ASN A 87 -35.76 31.09 -13.01
N PHE A 88 -34.68 30.64 -12.35
CA PHE A 88 -33.33 31.18 -12.52
C PHE A 88 -32.79 30.96 -13.93
N TRP A 89 -33.02 29.78 -14.51
CA TRP A 89 -32.55 29.42 -15.86
C TRP A 89 -33.21 30.31 -16.91
N ARG A 90 -34.50 30.62 -16.75
CA ARG A 90 -35.20 31.54 -17.66
C ARG A 90 -34.65 32.97 -17.57
N LYS A 91 -34.30 33.45 -16.37
CA LYS A 91 -33.63 34.75 -16.20
C LYS A 91 -32.26 34.74 -16.89
N LEU A 92 -31.47 33.69 -16.65
CA LEU A 92 -30.15 33.53 -17.26
C LEU A 92 -30.23 33.45 -18.78
N TRP A 93 -31.23 32.75 -19.31
CA TRP A 93 -31.51 32.70 -20.74
C TRP A 93 -31.80 34.08 -21.29
N ASN A 94 -32.63 34.89 -20.63
CA ASN A 94 -32.92 36.25 -21.09
C ASN A 94 -31.66 37.15 -21.10
N ASP A 95 -30.78 36.97 -20.11
CA ASP A 95 -29.54 37.74 -19.99
C ASP A 95 -28.41 37.24 -20.93
N ALA A 96 -28.48 36.00 -21.41
CA ALA A 96 -27.45 35.39 -22.25
C ALA A 96 -27.42 36.01 -23.67
N PRO A 97 -26.27 36.55 -24.13
CA PRO A 97 -26.12 37.07 -25.48
C PRO A 97 -26.02 35.93 -26.52
N ALA A 98 -26.42 36.19 -27.77
CA ALA A 98 -26.19 35.23 -28.85
C ALA A 98 -24.73 35.34 -29.36
N LEU A 99 -23.81 34.56 -28.75
CA LEU A 99 -22.39 34.54 -29.11
C LEU A 99 -21.89 33.12 -29.34
N ALA A 100 -21.16 32.88 -30.43
CA ALA A 100 -20.58 31.58 -30.72
C ALA A 100 -19.50 31.22 -29.68
N ALA A 101 -19.33 29.93 -29.37
CA ALA A 101 -18.38 29.48 -28.35
C ALA A 101 -16.94 29.98 -28.57
N SER A 102 -16.51 30.17 -29.83
CA SER A 102 -15.20 30.72 -30.20
C SER A 102 -15.01 32.21 -29.88
N GLU A 103 -16.11 32.96 -29.76
CA GLU A 103 -16.13 34.40 -29.48
C GLU A 103 -16.41 34.70 -28.01
N GLN A 104 -16.82 33.68 -27.25
CA GLN A 104 -17.06 33.79 -25.82
C GLN A 104 -15.75 33.84 -25.05
N LYS A 105 -15.78 34.49 -23.88
CA LYS A 105 -14.67 34.47 -22.95
C LYS A 105 -14.47 33.03 -22.44
N PRO A 106 -13.25 32.47 -22.47
CA PRO A 106 -12.98 31.16 -21.90
C PRO A 106 -13.38 31.09 -20.42
N LEU A 107 -14.13 30.04 -20.05
CA LEU A 107 -14.53 29.77 -18.66
C LEU A 107 -13.33 29.40 -17.77
N PHE A 108 -12.28 28.85 -18.38
CA PHE A 108 -11.06 28.42 -17.71
C PHE A 108 -9.83 29.07 -18.35
N ASP A 109 -9.02 29.73 -17.53
CA ASP A 109 -7.74 30.32 -17.95
C ASP A 109 -6.59 29.47 -17.39
N ALA A 110 -6.09 28.56 -18.22
CA ALA A 110 -5.04 27.61 -17.83
C ALA A 110 -3.75 28.30 -17.38
N ASN A 111 -3.39 29.43 -17.99
CA ASN A 111 -2.18 30.17 -17.64
C ASN A 111 -2.33 30.79 -16.26
N ARG A 112 -3.45 31.46 -16.01
CA ARG A 112 -3.73 32.09 -14.72
C ARG A 112 -3.82 31.06 -13.59
N GLU A 113 -4.51 29.93 -13.80
CA GLU A 113 -4.57 28.88 -12.79
C GLU A 113 -3.18 28.24 -12.57
N GLY A 114 -2.38 28.08 -13.63
CA GLY A 114 -0.98 27.65 -13.52
C GLY A 114 -0.14 28.61 -12.67
N GLU A 115 -0.20 29.91 -12.94
CA GLU A 115 0.51 30.94 -12.16
C GLU A 115 0.10 30.94 -10.69
N LYS A 116 -1.19 30.78 -10.38
CA LYS A 116 -1.67 30.66 -8.99
C LYS A 116 -1.06 29.46 -8.28
N ILE A 117 -0.99 28.30 -8.95
CA ILE A 117 -0.39 27.09 -8.38
C ILE A 117 1.10 27.30 -8.14
N LEU A 118 1.83 27.87 -9.11
CA LEU A 118 3.26 28.16 -8.95
C LEU A 118 3.52 29.13 -7.80
N HIS A 119 2.74 30.21 -7.72
CA HIS A 119 2.85 31.17 -6.63
C HIS A 119 2.53 30.53 -5.27
N TYR A 120 1.52 29.65 -5.21
CA TYR A 120 1.22 28.89 -4.00
C TYR A 120 2.40 28.02 -3.57
N LEU A 121 3.03 27.28 -4.50
CA LEU A 121 4.19 26.44 -4.20
C LEU A 121 5.40 27.26 -3.77
N GLU A 122 5.61 28.44 -4.36
CA GLU A 122 6.69 29.37 -4.01
C GLU A 122 6.49 30.01 -2.63
N THR A 123 5.24 30.28 -2.25
CA THR A 123 4.90 30.98 -0.99
C THR A 123 4.49 30.04 0.14
N LEU A 124 4.45 28.73 -0.12
CA LEU A 124 4.05 27.71 0.85
C LEU A 124 4.95 27.74 2.08
N GLN A 125 4.34 27.85 3.26
CA GLN A 125 5.11 27.87 4.50
C GLN A 125 5.66 26.47 4.80
N PRO A 126 6.94 26.32 5.23
CA PRO A 126 7.56 25.02 5.45
C PRO A 126 6.78 24.09 6.40
N HIS A 127 6.12 24.64 7.42
CA HIS A 127 5.32 23.86 8.36
C HIS A 127 4.05 23.26 7.70
N GLN A 128 3.44 23.95 6.74
CA GLN A 128 2.30 23.45 5.97
C GLN A 128 2.74 22.32 5.03
N LEU A 129 3.92 22.46 4.40
CA LEU A 129 4.50 21.39 3.59
C LEU A 129 4.81 20.15 4.45
N LEU A 130 5.43 20.34 5.61
CA LEU A 130 5.75 19.24 6.53
C LEU A 130 4.50 18.45 6.93
N GLU A 131 3.41 19.15 7.25
CA GLU A 131 2.12 18.54 7.58
C GLU A 131 1.60 17.62 6.46
N GLN A 132 1.64 18.11 5.21
CA GLN A 132 1.21 17.34 4.04
C GLN A 132 2.12 16.14 3.79
N MET A 133 3.44 16.32 3.93
CA MET A 133 4.42 15.23 3.80
C MET A 133 4.19 14.14 4.84
N VAL A 134 3.95 14.53 6.10
CA VAL A 134 3.67 13.60 7.20
C VAL A 134 2.39 12.81 6.92
N CYS A 135 1.31 13.49 6.50
CA CYS A 135 0.06 12.84 6.15
C CYS A 135 0.21 11.86 4.99
N ALA A 136 0.93 12.26 3.94
CA ALA A 136 1.18 11.41 2.77
C ALA A 136 2.03 10.18 3.13
N ALA A 137 3.11 10.38 3.90
CA ALA A 137 4.00 9.31 4.31
C ALA A 137 3.26 8.25 5.15
N PHE A 138 2.55 8.66 6.20
CA PHE A 138 1.82 7.71 7.05
C PHE A 138 0.68 6.99 6.32
N ARG A 139 -0.02 7.68 5.42
CA ARG A 139 -1.03 7.03 4.56
C ARG A 139 -0.40 5.97 3.65
N ALA A 140 0.68 6.32 2.96
CA ALA A 140 1.38 5.39 2.07
C ALA A 140 1.93 4.16 2.83
N THR A 141 2.48 4.37 4.03
CA THR A 141 2.95 3.27 4.87
C THR A 141 1.79 2.38 5.34
N ALA A 142 0.69 2.96 5.82
CA ALA A 142 -0.48 2.18 6.25
C ALA A 142 -1.08 1.37 5.10
N GLU A 143 -1.17 1.95 3.90
CA GLU A 143 -1.63 1.26 2.71
C GLU A 143 -0.70 0.11 2.32
N THR A 144 0.61 0.34 2.34
CA THR A 144 1.61 -0.70 2.05
C THR A 144 1.46 -1.87 3.04
N LEU A 145 1.32 -1.57 4.33
CA LEU A 145 1.12 -2.61 5.36
C LEU A 145 -0.20 -3.37 5.14
N ASN A 146 -1.28 -2.68 4.79
CA ASN A 146 -2.58 -3.32 4.51
C ASN A 146 -2.56 -4.22 3.26
N GLN A 147 -1.74 -3.89 2.25
CA GLN A 147 -1.60 -4.69 1.03
C GLN A 147 -0.70 -5.92 1.21
N THR A 148 0.09 -5.99 2.29
CA THR A 148 1.00 -7.12 2.50
C THR A 148 0.23 -8.41 2.76
N SER A 149 0.64 -9.49 2.08
CA SER A 149 0.07 -10.82 2.31
C SER A 149 0.77 -11.50 3.48
N PHE A 150 0.05 -11.67 4.58
CA PHE A 150 0.53 -12.33 5.80
C PHE A 150 -0.28 -13.57 6.18
N GLY A 151 -1.09 -14.09 5.26
CA GLY A 151 -1.95 -15.26 5.49
C GLY A 151 -3.10 -14.98 6.47
N ASP A 152 -3.71 -16.05 7.00
CA ASP A 152 -4.87 -15.96 7.87
C ASP A 152 -4.47 -15.83 9.35
N VAL A 153 -4.06 -14.60 9.70
CA VAL A 153 -3.66 -14.19 11.05
C VAL A 153 -4.56 -13.04 11.53
N ASP A 154 -5.65 -13.38 12.22
CA ASP A 154 -6.67 -12.40 12.64
C ASP A 154 -6.13 -11.32 13.59
N GLN A 155 -5.14 -11.67 14.42
CA GLN A 155 -4.45 -10.73 15.30
C GLN A 155 -3.74 -9.61 14.51
N MET A 156 -3.31 -9.88 13.28
CA MET A 156 -2.64 -8.90 12.44
C MET A 156 -3.66 -7.97 11.77
N LYS A 157 -4.78 -8.53 11.30
CA LYS A 157 -5.90 -7.76 10.75
C LYS A 157 -6.40 -6.74 11.77
N SER A 158 -6.65 -7.16 13.01
CA SER A 158 -7.12 -6.25 14.07
C SER A 158 -6.10 -5.17 14.43
N LYS A 159 -4.81 -5.48 14.45
CA LYS A 159 -3.74 -4.48 14.67
C LYS A 159 -3.66 -3.45 13.54
N LEU A 160 -3.86 -3.87 12.29
CA LEU A 160 -3.88 -2.96 11.14
C LEU A 160 -5.14 -2.07 11.12
N ASP A 161 -6.30 -2.61 11.49
CA ASP A 161 -7.52 -1.82 11.64
C ASP A 161 -7.36 -0.75 12.74
N GLN A 162 -6.76 -1.13 13.88
CA GLN A 162 -6.43 -0.20 14.96
C GLN A 162 -5.43 0.88 14.51
N LEU A 163 -4.44 0.52 13.71
CA LEU A 163 -3.51 1.49 13.12
C LEU A 163 -4.24 2.49 12.24
N CYS A 164 -5.11 2.03 11.35
CA CYS A 164 -5.86 2.90 10.45
C CYS A 164 -6.73 3.90 11.24
N LEU A 165 -7.39 3.44 12.31
CA LEU A 165 -8.15 4.31 13.22
C LEU A 165 -7.26 5.33 13.93
N THR A 166 -6.09 4.91 14.42
CA THR A 166 -5.13 5.77 15.12
C THR A 166 -4.53 6.83 14.19
N VAL A 167 -4.17 6.44 12.96
CA VAL A 167 -3.71 7.35 11.91
C VAL A 167 -4.81 8.36 11.59
N ALA A 168 -6.06 7.91 11.42
CA ALA A 168 -7.18 8.80 11.13
C ALA A 168 -7.48 9.78 12.28
N SER A 169 -7.30 9.38 13.54
CA SER A 169 -7.50 10.27 14.68
C SER A 169 -6.36 11.27 14.85
N MET A 170 -5.10 10.84 14.69
CA MET A 170 -3.92 11.68 14.92
C MET A 170 -3.60 12.63 13.74
N LEU A 171 -3.94 12.25 12.50
CA LEU A 171 -3.72 13.10 11.33
C LEU A 171 -4.84 14.13 11.09
N ARG A 172 -6.02 13.94 11.71
CA ARG A 172 -7.16 14.87 11.54
C ARG A 172 -6.88 16.28 12.13
N PRO A 173 -6.26 16.44 13.31
CA PRO A 173 -5.87 17.74 13.84
C PRO A 173 -4.85 18.47 12.96
N LEU A 174 -3.93 17.73 12.34
CA LEU A 174 -2.94 18.28 11.42
C LEU A 174 -3.63 18.95 10.22
N GLN A 175 -4.57 18.25 9.58
CA GLN A 175 -5.31 18.74 8.40
C GLN A 175 -6.17 20.00 8.64
N GLY A 176 -6.42 20.37 9.90
CA GLY A 176 -7.28 21.49 10.28
C GLY A 176 -6.58 22.84 10.43
N ASN A 177 -5.27 22.96 10.14
CA ASN A 177 -4.44 24.15 10.46
C ASN A 177 -4.45 24.53 11.96
N GLN A 178 -4.93 23.65 12.85
CA GLN A 178 -5.00 23.88 14.29
C GLN A 178 -3.76 23.29 14.98
N LEU A 179 -2.58 23.76 14.58
CA LEU A 179 -1.36 23.50 15.34
C LEU A 179 -1.39 24.35 16.61
N SER A 180 -2.10 23.85 17.62
CA SER A 180 -2.01 24.33 18.99
C SER A 180 -0.58 24.09 19.49
N ARG A 181 0.19 25.16 19.55
CA ARG A 181 1.49 25.36 20.24
C ARG A 181 2.10 24.11 20.93
N ASP A 182 2.85 23.34 20.14
CA ASP A 182 4.22 22.84 20.35
C ASP A 182 4.59 21.88 21.50
N SER A 183 3.73 20.96 21.94
CA SER A 183 4.25 19.77 22.69
C SER A 183 3.51 18.47 22.41
N GLU A 184 2.18 18.51 22.29
CA GLU A 184 1.37 17.29 22.19
C GLU A 184 1.51 16.64 20.81
N VAL A 185 1.51 17.44 19.73
CA VAL A 185 1.61 16.94 18.34
C VAL A 185 2.89 16.15 18.08
N PHE A 186 4.02 16.60 18.62
CA PHE A 186 5.29 15.90 18.40
C PHE A 186 5.36 14.59 19.16
N GLU A 187 4.80 14.52 20.37
CA GLU A 187 4.67 13.27 21.12
C GLU A 187 3.68 12.31 20.46
N ASP A 188 2.57 12.82 19.91
CA ASP A 188 1.61 12.03 19.13
C ASP A 188 2.27 11.43 17.87
N LEU A 189 3.08 12.23 17.16
CA LEU A 189 3.84 11.76 16.00
C LEU A 189 4.89 10.72 16.38
N LYS A 190 5.62 10.90 17.49
CA LYS A 190 6.55 9.89 18.01
C LYS A 190 5.82 8.60 18.36
N GLN A 191 4.68 8.70 19.03
CA GLN A 191 3.85 7.55 19.39
C GLN A 191 3.35 6.82 18.13
N LEU A 192 3.00 7.58 17.09
CA LEU A 192 2.62 7.03 15.80
C LEU A 192 3.79 6.29 15.15
N CYS A 193 4.98 6.88 15.09
CA CYS A 193 6.19 6.23 14.59
C CYS A 193 6.51 4.93 15.34
N ALA A 194 6.43 4.93 16.66
CA ALA A 194 6.63 3.73 17.48
C ALA A 194 5.60 2.64 17.18
N THR A 195 4.33 3.04 17.00
CA THR A 195 3.24 2.13 16.63
C THR A 195 3.47 1.51 15.25
N PHE A 196 3.87 2.32 14.26
CA PHE A 196 4.24 1.84 12.93
C PHE A 196 5.40 0.85 12.98
N GLY A 197 6.49 1.20 13.67
CA GLY A 197 7.67 0.32 13.77
C GLY A 197 7.33 -1.03 14.41
N ASN A 198 6.41 -1.05 15.38
CA ASN A 198 5.93 -2.30 15.97
C ASN A 198 5.11 -3.13 14.97
N ILE A 199 4.16 -2.51 14.29
CA ILE A 199 3.30 -3.20 13.32
C ILE A 199 4.10 -3.67 12.11
N GLU A 200 5.02 -2.87 11.61
CA GLU A 200 5.92 -3.22 10.52
C GLU A 200 6.72 -4.49 10.86
N ARG A 201 7.32 -4.57 12.05
CA ARG A 201 8.04 -5.79 12.51
C ARG A 201 7.14 -7.02 12.50
N PHE A 202 5.92 -6.91 13.04
CA PHE A 202 4.96 -8.01 13.02
C PHE A 202 4.54 -8.39 11.60
N THR A 203 4.34 -7.40 10.73
CA THR A 203 3.97 -7.58 9.33
C THR A 203 5.06 -8.35 8.58
N ILE A 204 6.32 -7.92 8.72
CA ILE A 204 7.48 -8.57 8.09
C ILE A 204 7.61 -10.01 8.58
N LEU A 205 7.48 -10.23 9.90
CA LEU A 205 7.54 -11.57 10.47
C LEU A 205 6.40 -12.46 9.91
N ALA A 206 5.17 -11.96 9.95
CA ALA A 206 4.00 -12.71 9.48
C ALA A 206 4.09 -13.03 7.98
N ALA A 207 4.49 -12.07 7.15
CA ALA A 207 4.70 -12.28 5.72
C ALA A 207 5.82 -13.28 5.43
N SER A 208 6.93 -13.20 6.16
CA SER A 208 8.06 -14.14 6.06
C SER A 208 7.63 -15.57 6.46
N LEU A 209 6.93 -15.71 7.58
CA LEU A 209 6.40 -17.00 8.05
C LEU A 209 5.38 -17.56 7.04
N HIS A 210 4.46 -16.73 6.56
CA HIS A 210 3.46 -17.13 5.58
C HIS A 210 4.11 -17.67 4.29
N ARG A 211 5.15 -16.99 3.79
CA ARG A 211 5.88 -17.43 2.59
C ARG A 211 6.65 -18.73 2.81
N LYS A 212 7.32 -18.88 3.96
CA LYS A 212 8.14 -20.07 4.28
C LYS A 212 7.31 -21.30 4.61
N PHE A 213 6.21 -21.10 5.32
CA PHE A 213 5.33 -22.15 5.81
C PHE A 213 4.00 -22.17 5.05
N ILE A 214 4.01 -21.83 3.75
CA ILE A 214 2.80 -21.81 2.92
C ILE A 214 2.10 -23.18 2.87
N ARG A 215 2.87 -24.27 2.99
CA ARG A 215 2.40 -25.66 3.08
C ARG A 215 2.21 -26.17 4.52
N ALA A 216 2.49 -25.35 5.52
CA ALA A 216 2.36 -25.65 6.95
C ALA A 216 1.75 -24.45 7.73
N PRO A 217 0.51 -24.01 7.40
CA PRO A 217 -0.06 -22.77 7.93
C PRO A 217 -0.29 -22.80 9.45
N ARG A 218 -0.48 -23.98 10.05
CA ARG A 218 -0.57 -24.14 11.51
C ARG A 218 0.74 -23.68 12.17
N LEU A 219 1.87 -24.23 11.74
CA LEU A 219 3.19 -23.87 12.29
C LEU A 219 3.48 -22.37 12.14
N SER A 220 3.14 -21.77 10.99
CA SER A 220 3.21 -20.32 10.78
C SER A 220 2.43 -19.53 11.84
N ARG A 221 1.19 -19.97 12.13
CA ARG A 221 0.29 -19.30 13.06
C ARG A 221 0.74 -19.44 14.51
N GLU A 222 1.15 -20.64 14.92
CA GLU A 222 1.62 -20.91 16.28
C GLU A 222 2.91 -20.13 16.59
N ILE A 223 3.90 -20.16 15.69
CA ILE A 223 5.14 -19.39 15.84
C ILE A 223 4.85 -17.89 15.94
N PHE A 224 3.97 -17.37 15.08
CA PHE A 224 3.59 -15.97 15.13
C PHE A 224 2.86 -15.61 16.44
N SER A 225 1.92 -16.44 16.88
CA SER A 225 1.15 -16.23 18.12
C SER A 225 2.06 -16.20 19.34
N ASP A 226 2.98 -17.15 19.46
CA ASP A 226 3.95 -17.19 20.55
C ASP A 226 4.85 -15.97 20.56
N TYR A 227 5.39 -15.60 19.39
CA TYR A 227 6.23 -14.42 19.26
C TYR A 227 5.47 -13.15 19.63
N ASN A 228 4.23 -13.02 19.14
CA ASN A 228 3.37 -11.89 19.45
C ASN A 228 3.06 -11.81 20.95
N ASN A 229 2.76 -12.92 21.60
CA ASN A 229 2.53 -12.97 23.05
C ASN A 229 3.77 -12.58 23.84
N PHE A 230 4.94 -13.13 23.50
CA PHE A 230 6.21 -12.79 24.12
C PHE A 230 6.52 -11.29 24.03
N TYR A 231 6.34 -10.72 22.83
CA TYR A 231 6.65 -9.31 22.58
C TYR A 231 5.62 -8.36 23.20
N CYS A 232 4.32 -8.69 23.15
CA CYS A 232 3.26 -7.91 23.81
C CYS A 232 3.45 -7.87 25.33
N LEU A 233 3.84 -8.98 25.97
CA LEU A 233 4.17 -9.02 27.39
C LEU A 233 5.38 -8.15 27.74
N LYS A 234 6.39 -8.08 26.85
CA LYS A 234 7.57 -7.23 27.06
C LYS A 234 7.22 -5.74 26.99
N ILE A 235 6.39 -5.32 26.02
CA ILE A 235 5.98 -3.91 25.88
C ILE A 235 5.22 -3.44 27.13
N GLY A 236 4.27 -4.23 27.63
CA GLY A 236 3.48 -3.89 28.82
C GLY A 236 4.30 -3.74 30.12
N ASN A 237 5.46 -4.41 30.20
CA ASN A 237 6.34 -4.41 31.37
C ASN A 237 7.55 -3.48 31.25
N SER A 238 7.78 -2.86 30.09
CA SER A 238 8.99 -2.05 29.80
C SER A 238 9.04 -0.66 30.46
N ALA A 239 8.20 -0.38 31.45
CA ALA A 239 8.29 0.87 32.21
C ALA A 239 9.56 0.96 33.09
N VAL A 240 10.13 -0.17 33.55
CA VAL A 240 11.31 -0.17 34.43
C VAL A 240 12.05 -1.51 34.31
N GLU A 241 12.93 -1.72 33.33
CA GLU A 241 14.13 -2.57 33.49
C GLU A 241 14.98 -2.62 32.21
N GLY A 242 16.30 -2.58 32.38
CA GLY A 242 17.29 -2.50 31.33
C GLY A 242 17.18 -3.59 30.26
N ASP A 243 17.52 -3.18 29.04
CA ASP A 243 17.32 -3.88 27.78
C ASP A 243 18.31 -5.06 27.62
N ILE A 244 18.10 -6.15 28.36
CA ILE A 244 18.71 -7.45 28.03
C ILE A 244 17.80 -8.12 26.99
N PRO A 245 18.25 -8.37 25.74
CA PRO A 245 17.47 -9.14 24.79
C PRO A 245 17.41 -10.58 25.28
N LYS A 246 16.30 -10.95 25.93
CA LYS A 246 15.96 -12.37 26.13
C LYS A 246 15.65 -12.96 24.76
N GLU A 247 16.39 -13.99 24.37
CA GLU A 247 16.16 -14.73 23.15
C GLU A 247 14.79 -15.43 23.20
N PHE A 248 14.09 -15.44 22.07
CA PHE A 248 12.82 -16.14 21.93
C PHE A 248 13.09 -17.62 21.66
N GLU A 249 13.08 -18.44 22.71
CA GLU A 249 13.43 -19.88 22.66
C GLU A 249 12.21 -20.82 22.63
N GLN A 250 11.01 -20.30 22.35
CA GLN A 250 9.79 -21.12 22.43
C GLN A 250 9.78 -22.19 21.33
N LYS A 251 9.66 -23.45 21.76
CA LYS A 251 9.68 -24.61 20.86
C LYS A 251 8.27 -24.95 20.40
N GLN A 252 8.14 -25.19 19.10
CA GLN A 252 6.89 -25.63 18.47
C GLN A 252 6.97 -27.08 18.04
N GLU A 253 5.89 -27.83 18.26
CA GLU A 253 5.80 -29.22 17.81
C GLU A 253 5.62 -29.27 16.29
N VAL A 254 6.48 -30.03 15.59
CA VAL A 254 6.38 -30.22 14.14
C VAL A 254 5.65 -31.53 13.85
N ARG A 255 4.46 -31.43 13.25
CA ARG A 255 3.67 -32.60 12.85
C ARG A 255 4.31 -33.33 11.68
N ILE A 256 3.94 -34.59 11.49
CA ILE A 256 4.49 -35.46 10.42
C ILE A 256 4.32 -34.80 9.04
N GLU A 257 3.17 -34.21 8.77
CA GLU A 257 2.86 -33.49 7.52
C GLU A 257 3.67 -32.20 7.32
N GLU A 258 4.18 -31.61 8.40
CA GLU A 258 4.94 -30.36 8.38
C GLU A 258 6.46 -30.61 8.28
N ARG A 259 6.92 -31.84 8.55
CA ARG A 259 8.36 -32.17 8.61
C ARG A 259 9.11 -31.85 7.32
N ASN A 260 8.53 -32.19 6.17
CA ASN A 260 9.15 -31.94 4.88
C ASN A 260 9.32 -30.43 4.62
N VAL A 261 8.31 -29.63 5.01
CA VAL A 261 8.37 -28.17 4.88
C VAL A 261 9.49 -27.58 5.73
N VAL A 262 9.68 -28.08 6.95
CA VAL A 262 10.79 -27.66 7.82
C VAL A 262 12.12 -28.13 7.26
N ALA A 263 12.23 -29.38 6.83
CA ALA A 263 13.46 -29.93 6.26
C ALA A 263 13.91 -29.17 4.99
N ASP A 264 12.96 -28.75 4.15
CA ASP A 264 13.21 -27.97 2.95
C ASP A 264 13.78 -26.56 3.26
N LEU A 265 13.61 -26.04 4.48
CA LEU A 265 14.26 -24.80 4.92
C LEU A 265 15.75 -24.98 5.25
N PHE A 266 16.17 -26.22 5.50
CA PHE A 266 17.52 -26.57 5.93
C PHE A 266 18.23 -27.50 4.92
N VAL A 267 17.95 -27.32 3.62
CA VAL A 267 18.60 -28.13 2.59
C VAL A 267 20.11 -27.91 2.64
N PRO A 268 20.92 -28.96 2.89
CA PRO A 268 22.37 -28.83 2.90
C PRO A 268 22.85 -28.42 1.51
N PRO A 269 23.81 -27.48 1.42
CA PRO A 269 24.33 -27.04 0.14
C PRO A 269 24.99 -28.21 -0.59
N SER A 270 24.83 -28.26 -1.92
CA SER A 270 25.58 -29.23 -2.73
C SER A 270 27.07 -28.89 -2.70
N ALA A 271 27.95 -29.87 -2.97
CA ALA A 271 29.40 -29.64 -3.04
C ALA A 271 29.72 -28.41 -3.92
N ASN A 272 29.16 -28.35 -5.12
CA ASN A 272 29.36 -27.23 -6.05
C ASN A 272 28.85 -25.87 -5.53
N GLN A 273 27.83 -25.85 -4.66
CA GLN A 273 27.37 -24.61 -4.01
C GLN A 273 28.29 -24.20 -2.87
N SER A 274 28.82 -25.15 -2.11
CA SER A 274 29.76 -24.92 -1.01
C SER A 274 31.13 -24.43 -1.48
N TRP A 275 31.56 -24.80 -2.69
CA TRP A 275 32.87 -24.43 -3.25
C TRP A 275 32.87 -23.15 -4.11
N ARG A 276 31.72 -22.49 -4.31
CA ARG A 276 31.70 -21.20 -5.03
C ARG A 276 32.38 -20.14 -4.18
N LYS A 277 33.20 -19.29 -4.82
CA LYS A 277 33.76 -18.09 -4.20
C LYS A 277 32.61 -17.09 -3.99
N VAL A 278 32.03 -17.09 -2.80
CA VAL A 278 30.95 -16.19 -2.38
C VAL A 278 31.50 -15.28 -1.28
N ILE A 279 31.03 -14.03 -1.21
CA ILE A 279 31.43 -13.04 -0.19
C ILE A 279 30.82 -13.40 1.20
N SER A 280 29.98 -14.45 1.25
CA SER A 280 29.48 -15.06 2.48
C SER A 280 29.78 -16.56 2.46
N MET A 281 29.88 -17.18 3.64
CA MET A 281 30.19 -18.62 3.77
C MET A 281 29.07 -19.58 3.30
N GLY A 282 28.06 -19.12 2.55
CA GLY A 282 27.03 -19.98 1.93
C GLY A 282 25.65 -19.35 1.87
N ASN A 283 24.71 -20.05 1.24
CA ASN A 283 23.30 -19.64 1.11
C ASN A 283 22.59 -19.59 2.48
N LEU A 284 22.71 -18.43 3.12
CA LEU A 284 21.77 -17.69 3.97
C LEU A 284 20.68 -18.52 4.69
N LEU A 285 20.89 -18.77 5.98
CA LEU A 285 19.80 -18.70 6.95
C LEU A 285 19.45 -17.22 7.15
N ASN A 286 18.50 -16.67 6.40
CA ASN A 286 17.96 -15.31 6.62
C ASN A 286 18.98 -14.16 6.72
N GLY A 287 20.15 -14.21 6.07
CA GLY A 287 21.15 -13.13 6.26
C GLY A 287 22.17 -13.37 7.37
N HIS A 288 21.98 -14.40 8.21
CA HIS A 288 22.86 -14.68 9.34
C HIS A 288 23.89 -15.75 8.99
N GLU A 289 25.16 -15.46 9.29
CA GLU A 289 26.25 -16.43 9.21
C GLU A 289 26.21 -17.34 10.46
N PRO A 290 26.30 -18.67 10.31
CA PRO A 290 26.39 -19.56 11.46
C PRO A 290 27.71 -19.30 12.21
N GLU A 291 27.66 -19.22 13.54
CA GLU A 291 28.84 -18.98 14.38
C GLU A 291 29.89 -20.09 14.27
N LEU A 292 29.46 -21.31 13.91
CA LEU A 292 30.29 -22.50 13.76
C LEU A 292 29.87 -23.30 12.52
N ARG A 293 30.85 -23.76 11.73
CA ARG A 293 30.65 -24.77 10.67
C ARG A 293 31.54 -25.99 10.93
N GLU A 294 30.94 -27.17 10.81
CA GLU A 294 31.65 -28.44 10.74
C GLU A 294 31.72 -28.88 9.27
N ILE A 295 32.93 -29.09 8.77
CA ILE A 295 33.18 -29.70 7.46
C ILE A 295 33.76 -31.08 7.70
N ILE A 296 33.13 -32.11 7.13
CA ILE A 296 33.54 -33.50 7.25
C ILE A 296 34.00 -33.97 5.88
N PHE A 297 35.29 -34.21 5.71
CA PHE A 297 35.81 -34.95 4.56
C PHE A 297 35.90 -36.42 4.93
N ARG A 298 35.43 -37.29 4.04
CA ARG A 298 35.58 -38.74 4.17
C ARG A 298 36.40 -39.22 3.00
N MET A 299 37.60 -39.72 3.27
CA MET A 299 38.39 -40.43 2.28
C MET A 299 38.11 -41.91 2.47
N ARG A 300 37.64 -42.55 1.40
CA ARG A 300 37.58 -44.01 1.34
C ARG A 300 38.80 -44.43 0.52
N GLU A 301 39.75 -45.12 1.14
CA GLU A 301 40.88 -45.71 0.41
C GLU A 301 40.35 -46.81 -0.52
N GLU A 302 40.03 -46.45 -1.76
CA GLU A 302 39.84 -47.42 -2.85
C GLU A 302 40.76 -47.12 -4.05
N VAL A 303 41.75 -46.24 -3.91
CA VAL A 303 42.63 -45.88 -5.04
C VAL A 303 44.11 -45.99 -4.64
N ASP A 304 44.67 -47.16 -4.96
CA ASP A 304 46.10 -47.41 -5.08
C ASP A 304 46.69 -46.44 -6.12
N GLY A 305 47.44 -45.44 -5.65
CA GLY A 305 47.88 -44.34 -6.50
C GLY A 305 48.88 -43.38 -5.86
N ASN A 306 49.73 -43.87 -4.94
CA ASN A 306 50.87 -43.07 -4.46
C ASN A 306 51.97 -43.06 -5.53
N HIS A 307 52.02 -42.01 -6.37
CA HIS A 307 53.07 -41.83 -7.38
C HIS A 307 54.48 -41.52 -6.83
N TYR A 308 54.68 -41.50 -5.51
CA TYR A 308 55.99 -41.17 -4.89
C TYR A 308 56.40 -42.05 -3.70
N ALA A 309 55.65 -43.10 -3.35
CA ALA A 309 56.03 -43.97 -2.23
C ALA A 309 56.76 -45.22 -2.75
N ALA A 310 57.98 -45.46 -2.24
CA ALA A 310 58.73 -46.68 -2.51
C ALA A 310 57.99 -47.90 -1.93
N HIS A 311 57.85 -48.95 -2.75
CA HIS A 311 57.17 -50.20 -2.41
C HIS A 311 57.68 -50.83 -1.10
N SER A 312 56.74 -51.12 -0.20
CA SER A 312 56.91 -52.11 0.88
C SER A 312 55.77 -53.13 0.77
N PRO A 313 56.00 -54.44 1.02
CA PRO A 313 55.05 -55.46 0.65
C PRO A 313 53.93 -55.60 1.68
N VAL A 314 52.70 -55.51 1.14
CA VAL A 314 51.43 -56.15 1.51
C VAL A 314 51.44 -56.90 2.84
N ASP A 315 50.70 -56.35 3.82
CA ASP A 315 50.11 -57.13 4.91
C ASP A 315 48.58 -57.09 4.75
N VAL A 316 47.96 -58.26 4.87
CA VAL A 316 46.57 -58.54 4.51
C VAL A 316 45.70 -58.37 5.74
N ASP A 317 45.16 -57.17 5.94
CA ASP A 317 43.95 -56.96 6.74
C ASP A 317 43.27 -55.64 6.34
N SER A 318 42.70 -55.59 5.13
CA SER A 318 42.03 -54.38 4.61
C SER A 318 40.64 -54.21 5.24
N ARG A 319 40.60 -53.84 6.52
CA ARG A 319 39.48 -53.01 7.00
C ARG A 319 39.50 -51.73 6.19
N HIS A 320 38.36 -51.38 5.60
CA HIS A 320 38.23 -50.14 4.84
C HIS A 320 38.22 -49.00 5.85
N ASP A 321 39.40 -48.61 6.32
CA ASP A 321 39.53 -47.51 7.28
C ASP A 321 39.07 -46.24 6.56
N ILE A 322 37.95 -45.67 7.01
CA ILE A 322 37.45 -44.41 6.46
C ILE A 322 38.15 -43.31 7.24
N GLU A 323 39.18 -42.73 6.64
CA GLU A 323 39.78 -41.54 7.20
C GLU A 323 38.77 -40.39 7.14
N THR A 324 38.32 -39.97 8.32
CA THR A 324 37.39 -38.86 8.47
C THR A 324 38.15 -37.64 9.00
N TYR A 325 38.24 -36.61 8.16
CA TYR A 325 38.84 -35.33 8.52
C TYR A 325 37.71 -34.37 8.88
N ARG A 326 37.66 -33.96 10.15
CA ARG A 326 36.72 -32.95 10.63
C ARG A 326 37.43 -31.63 10.81
N MET A 327 36.93 -30.61 10.13
CA MET A 327 37.43 -29.25 10.24
C MET A 327 36.35 -28.35 10.81
N TYR A 328 36.68 -27.64 11.88
CA TYR A 328 35.81 -26.66 12.51
C TYR A 328 36.22 -25.25 12.10
N ILE A 329 35.30 -24.54 11.45
CA ILE A 329 35.47 -23.14 11.06
C ILE A 329 34.61 -22.28 11.99
N ARG A 330 35.22 -21.26 12.59
CA ARG A 330 34.55 -20.31 13.48
C ARG A 330 34.85 -18.88 13.01
N GLY A 331 33.86 -18.00 13.03
CA GLY A 331 34.01 -16.58 12.65
C GLY A 331 33.20 -16.17 11.41
N THR A 332 33.19 -14.87 11.14
CA THR A 332 32.53 -14.28 9.95
C THR A 332 33.41 -14.39 8.71
N SER A 333 32.87 -14.17 7.50
CA SER A 333 33.67 -14.24 6.25
C SER A 333 34.94 -13.37 6.25
N ASN A 334 35.05 -12.36 7.11
CA ASN A 334 36.23 -11.50 7.24
C ASN A 334 37.28 -12.04 8.25
N ASP A 335 36.90 -12.99 9.11
CA ASP A 335 37.69 -13.49 10.23
C ASP A 335 37.94 -15.01 10.15
N LEU A 336 37.84 -15.58 8.94
CA LEU A 336 37.96 -17.01 8.66
C LEU A 336 39.28 -17.59 9.21
N GLY A 337 39.21 -18.18 10.40
CA GLY A 337 40.28 -18.95 11.03
C GLY A 337 39.89 -20.43 11.12
N VAL A 338 40.77 -21.33 10.69
CA VAL A 338 40.62 -22.76 10.98
C VAL A 338 40.88 -22.93 12.48
N ALA A 339 39.84 -23.28 13.25
CA ALA A 339 39.92 -23.33 14.69
C ALA A 339 40.45 -24.68 15.20
N LEU A 340 40.17 -25.77 14.47
CA LEU A 340 40.59 -27.11 14.85
C LEU A 340 40.46 -28.06 13.65
N SER A 341 41.50 -28.86 13.40
CA SER A 341 41.44 -30.02 12.49
C SER A 341 41.63 -31.29 13.32
N VAL A 342 40.67 -32.21 13.26
CA VAL A 342 40.73 -33.51 13.92
C VAL A 342 40.68 -34.59 12.85
N VAL A 343 41.62 -35.54 12.90
CA VAL A 343 41.62 -36.74 12.08
C VAL A 343 41.17 -37.90 12.95
N SER A 344 40.13 -38.61 12.54
CA SER A 344 39.73 -39.88 13.14
C SER A 344 39.77 -41.00 12.11
N TYR A 345 40.22 -42.16 12.58
CA TYR A 345 40.05 -43.44 11.89
C TYR A 345 38.77 -44.05 12.46
N ASP A 346 37.71 -44.08 11.65
CA ASP A 346 36.38 -44.60 12.03
C ASP A 346 36.21 -46.06 11.56
#